data_AF-A0A967VU46-F1
#
_entry.id   AF-A0A967VU46-F1
#
_cell.length_a   1.000
_cell.length_b   1.000
_cell.length_c   1.000
_cell.angle_alpha   90.00
_cell.angle_beta   90.00
_cell.angle_gamma   90.00
#
_symmetry.space_group_name_H-M   'P 1'
#
loop_
_entity.id
_entity.type
_entity.pdbx_description
1 polymer ?
#
loop_
_entity_poly.entity_id
_entity_poly.type
_entity_poly.pdbx_seq_one_letter_code
_entity_poly.pdbx_strand_id
1 'polypeptide(L)'
;MPIVSLARDEASVDVLELAGSTTVIQLPAMLGRSLARRVLAGDHRASVIGEFGELLIAEAPVAGTPLVGKSLGEGWLREMTGLTAVGAWERGRFDVP
;
A
#
# COMPACT_ATOMS: atom_id res chain seq x y z
N MET A 1 -4.42 -26.70 6.04
CA MET A 1 -4.38 -25.94 4.77
C MET A 1 -4.79 -24.51 5.08
N PRO A 2 -4.13 -23.49 4.52
CA PRO A 2 -4.56 -22.10 4.71
C PRO A 2 -5.90 -21.84 3.99
N ILE A 3 -6.84 -21.18 4.66
CA ILE A 3 -8.14 -20.78 4.09
C ILE A 3 -8.18 -19.26 4.02
N VAL A 4 -8.47 -18.73 2.83
CA VAL A 4 -8.65 -17.29 2.59
C VAL A 4 -10.12 -17.00 2.31
N SER A 5 -10.69 -16.05 3.03
CA SER A 5 -12.09 -15.64 2.87
C SER A 5 -12.22 -14.17 2.50
N LEU A 6 -13.29 -13.83 1.80
CA LEU A 6 -13.64 -12.45 1.48
C LEU A 6 -14.79 -11.99 2.37
N ALA A 7 -14.57 -10.93 3.14
CA ALA A 7 -15.61 -10.29 3.93
C ALA A 7 -16.12 -9.05 3.19
N ARG A 8 -17.44 -8.93 3.05
CA ARG A 8 -18.07 -7.71 2.49
C ARG A 8 -18.34 -6.65 3.55
N ASP A 9 -18.56 -7.09 4.78
CA ASP A 9 -18.85 -6.25 5.95
C ASP A 9 -17.78 -6.48 7.02
N GLU A 10 -17.45 -5.43 7.78
CA GLU A 10 -16.50 -5.50 8.90
C GLU A 10 -16.98 -6.45 10.00
N ALA A 11 -18.29 -6.47 10.29
CA ALA A 11 -18.85 -7.38 11.28
C ALA A 11 -18.71 -8.87 10.89
N SER A 12 -18.40 -9.18 9.63
CA SER A 12 -18.18 -10.56 9.18
C SER A 12 -16.76 -11.07 9.39
N VAL A 13 -15.80 -10.20 9.71
CA VAL A 13 -14.38 -10.58 9.83
C VAL A 13 -14.19 -11.59 10.97
N ASP A 14 -14.59 -11.22 12.18
CA ASP A 14 -14.42 -12.06 13.38
C ASP A 14 -15.14 -13.41 13.24
N VAL A 15 -16.32 -13.42 12.63
CA VAL A 15 -17.09 -14.64 12.38
C VAL A 15 -16.34 -15.59 11.46
N LEU A 16 -15.72 -15.07 10.39
CA LEU A 16 -14.97 -15.87 9.42
C LEU A 16 -13.66 -16.37 10.02
N GLU A 17 -12.98 -15.56 10.84
CA GLU A 17 -11.79 -15.99 11.58
C GLU A 17 -12.13 -17.13 12.56
N LEU A 18 -13.20 -16.98 13.34
CA LEU A 18 -13.69 -18.01 14.26
C LEU A 18 -14.15 -19.29 13.53
N ALA A 19 -14.66 -19.15 12.30
CA ALA A 19 -15.03 -20.29 11.45
C ALA A 19 -13.80 -21.06 10.91
N GLY A 20 -12.58 -20.60 11.19
CA GLY A 20 -11.34 -21.27 10.84
C GLY A 20 -10.61 -20.66 9.65
N SER A 21 -11.00 -19.47 9.17
CA SER A 21 -10.26 -18.79 8.12
C SER A 21 -8.91 -18.31 8.62
N THR A 22 -7.85 -18.65 7.87
CA THR A 22 -6.49 -18.23 8.18
C THR A 22 -6.26 -16.76 7.85
N THR A 23 -6.97 -16.24 6.86
CA THR A 23 -6.91 -14.82 6.47
C THR A 23 -8.26 -14.38 5.93
N VAL A 24 -8.74 -13.23 6.40
CA VAL A 24 -9.97 -12.61 5.89
C VAL A 24 -9.61 -11.29 5.21
N ILE A 25 -10.07 -11.12 3.97
CA ILE A 25 -9.78 -9.96 3.15
C ILE A 25 -11.07 -9.16 2.93
N GLN A 26 -11.07 -7.89 3.34
CA GLN A 26 -12.15 -6.95 3.05
C GLN A 26 -11.90 -6.22 1.73
N LEU A 27 -12.05 -6.94 0.62
CA LEU A 27 -11.74 -6.43 -0.72
C LEU A 27 -12.45 -5.10 -1.06
N PRO A 28 -13.76 -4.91 -0.77
CA PRO A 28 -14.43 -3.63 -1.07
C PRO A 28 -13.80 -2.44 -0.33
N ALA A 29 -13.45 -2.62 0.96
CA ALA A 29 -12.81 -1.58 1.76
C ALA A 29 -11.38 -1.27 1.26
N MET A 30 -10.62 -2.29 0.85
CA MET A 30 -9.29 -2.10 0.26
C MET A 30 -9.35 -1.34 -1.06
N LEU A 31 -10.29 -1.69 -1.94
CA LEU A 31 -10.52 -0.99 -3.20
C LEU A 31 -10.95 0.46 -2.97
N GLY A 32 -11.89 0.69 -2.03
CA GLY A 32 -12.32 2.03 -1.66
C GLY A 32 -11.15 2.91 -1.21
N ARG A 33 -10.28 2.39 -0.33
CA ARG A 33 -9.06 3.08 0.09
C ARG A 33 -8.11 3.36 -1.08
N SER A 34 -7.88 2.37 -1.96
CA SER A 34 -7.02 2.55 -3.13
C SER A 34 -7.53 3.62 -4.09
N LEU A 35 -8.83 3.65 -4.35
CA LEU A 35 -9.47 4.66 -5.21
C LEU A 35 -9.45 6.05 -4.56
N ALA A 36 -9.78 6.14 -3.26
CA ALA A 36 -9.75 7.40 -2.52
C ALA A 36 -8.36 8.04 -2.57
N ARG A 37 -7.29 7.24 -2.42
CA ARG A 37 -5.91 7.73 -2.54
C ARG A 37 -5.61 8.32 -3.92
N ARG A 38 -6.13 7.74 -5.01
CA ARG A 38 -5.91 8.26 -6.37
C ARG A 38 -6.68 9.55 -6.66
N VAL A 39 -7.86 9.71 -6.06
CA VAL A 39 -8.68 10.91 -6.23
C VAL A 39 -8.16 12.08 -5.38
N LEU A 40 -7.72 11.80 -4.15
CA LEU A 40 -7.20 12.82 -3.23
C LEU A 40 -5.72 13.17 -3.50
N ALA A 41 -5.03 12.42 -4.38
CA ALA A 41 -3.63 12.60 -4.75
C ALA A 41 -3.31 13.89 -5.54
N GLY A 42 -4.23 14.87 -5.59
CA GLY A 42 -3.93 16.20 -6.14
C GLY A 42 -2.81 16.95 -5.40
N ASP A 43 -2.38 16.46 -4.25
CA ASP A 43 -1.48 17.16 -3.32
C ASP A 43 -0.18 16.38 -3.01
N HIS A 44 0.18 15.35 -3.79
CA HIS A 44 1.43 14.57 -3.67
C HIS A 44 1.69 13.94 -2.28
N ARG A 45 0.63 13.66 -1.50
CA ARG A 45 0.79 13.15 -0.13
C ARG A 45 0.99 11.64 -0.11
N ALA A 46 1.97 11.19 0.67
CA ALA A 46 2.17 9.79 0.97
C ALA A 46 1.00 9.27 1.84
N SER A 47 0.54 8.07 1.54
CA SER A 47 -0.50 7.39 2.32
C SER A 47 0.09 6.17 3.00
N VAL A 48 0.00 6.14 4.33
CA VAL A 48 0.44 5.00 5.14
C VAL A 48 -0.44 3.79 4.83
N ILE A 49 0.20 2.69 4.47
CA ILE A 49 -0.43 1.40 4.14
C ILE A 49 -0.14 0.32 5.18
N GLY A 50 0.81 0.56 6.08
CA GLY A 50 1.14 -0.34 7.19
C GLY A 50 2.09 0.30 8.19
N GLU A 51 2.12 -0.26 9.39
CA GLU A 51 2.96 0.19 10.50
C GLU A 51 3.50 -1.04 11.25
N PHE A 52 4.78 -1.02 11.58
CA PHE A 52 5.48 -2.07 12.34
C PHE A 52 6.34 -1.42 13.42
N GLY A 53 5.77 -1.24 14.61
CA GLY A 53 6.40 -0.39 15.64
C GLY A 53 6.55 1.03 15.11
N GLU A 54 7.76 1.60 15.14
CA GLU A 54 8.02 2.95 14.61
C GLU A 54 8.20 2.99 13.07
N LEU A 55 8.22 1.84 12.38
CA LEU A 55 8.37 1.80 10.93
C LEU A 55 7.02 2.01 10.23
N LEU A 56 6.90 3.10 9.49
CA LEU A 56 5.76 3.36 8.61
C LEU A 56 6.06 2.92 7.18
N ILE A 57 5.14 2.15 6.61
CA ILE A 57 5.11 1.82 5.17
C ILE A 57 4.09 2.72 4.52
N ALA A 58 4.50 3.47 3.51
CA ALA A 58 3.61 4.36 2.77
C ALA A 58 3.78 4.21 1.26
N GLU A 59 2.69 4.41 0.53
CA GLU A 59 2.69 4.57 -0.93
C GLU A 59 2.50 6.05 -1.29
N ALA A 60 3.22 6.53 -2.29
CA ALA A 60 3.08 7.90 -2.78
C ALA A 60 3.12 7.92 -4.32
N PRO A 61 2.25 8.72 -4.98
CA PRO A 61 2.31 8.89 -6.42
C PRO A 61 3.59 9.65 -6.80
N VAL A 62 4.28 9.17 -7.83
CA VAL A 62 5.45 9.87 -8.39
C VAL A 62 5.04 11.12 -9.18
N ALA A 63 3.86 11.09 -9.81
CA ALA A 63 3.36 12.18 -10.64
C ALA A 63 3.32 13.52 -9.88
N GLY A 64 3.88 14.56 -10.50
CA GLY A 64 4.01 15.93 -9.95
C GLY A 64 4.98 16.10 -8.78
N THR A 65 5.79 15.08 -8.50
CA THR A 65 6.96 15.20 -7.62
C THR A 65 8.25 15.35 -8.46
N PRO A 66 9.35 15.87 -7.89
CA PRO A 66 10.67 15.87 -8.54
C PRO A 66 11.25 14.46 -8.82
N LEU A 67 10.55 13.40 -8.40
CA LEU A 67 10.97 12.01 -8.59
C LEU A 67 10.63 11.49 -10.00
N VAL A 68 9.80 12.21 -10.78
CA VAL A 68 9.45 11.84 -12.16
C VAL A 68 10.72 11.70 -13.01
N GLY A 69 10.89 10.56 -13.67
CA GLY A 69 12.02 10.28 -14.56
C GLY A 69 13.32 9.89 -13.85
N LYS A 70 13.33 9.82 -12.52
CA LYS A 70 14.48 9.33 -11.75
C LYS A 70 14.38 7.81 -11.56
N SER A 71 15.53 7.14 -11.62
CA SER A 71 15.65 5.74 -11.24
C SER A 71 15.62 5.60 -9.71
N LEU A 72 15.11 4.46 -9.22
CA LEU A 72 15.23 4.06 -7.81
C LEU A 72 16.60 3.46 -7.49
N GLY A 73 17.34 3.00 -8.51
CA GLY A 73 18.75 2.66 -8.38
C GLY A 73 19.55 3.94 -8.19
N GLU A 74 20.57 3.88 -7.33
CA GLU A 74 21.30 5.02 -6.73
C GLU A 74 20.60 5.49 -5.45
N GLY A 75 21.24 5.31 -4.29
CA GLY A 75 20.67 5.56 -2.95
C GLY A 75 20.29 7.02 -2.62
N TRP A 76 20.14 7.88 -3.62
CA TRP A 76 19.81 9.31 -3.49
C TRP A 76 18.51 9.53 -2.71
N LEU A 77 17.51 8.64 -2.84
CA LEU A 77 16.25 8.81 -2.12
C LEU A 77 16.48 8.74 -0.60
N ARG A 78 17.31 7.79 -0.15
CA ARG A 78 17.66 7.63 1.26
C ARG A 78 18.54 8.77 1.76
N GLU A 79 19.50 9.22 0.95
CA GLU A 79 20.37 10.35 1.29
C GLU A 79 19.59 11.67 1.42
N MET A 80 18.63 11.92 0.53
CA MET A 80 17.89 13.17 0.50
C MET A 80 16.71 13.21 1.49
N THR A 81 16.05 12.08 1.72
CA THR A 81 14.77 12.05 2.44
C THR A 81 14.76 11.15 3.68
N GLY A 82 15.80 10.31 3.86
CA GLY A 82 15.81 9.26 4.88
C GLY A 82 14.91 8.07 4.57
N LEU A 83 14.13 8.11 3.49
CA LEU A 83 13.20 7.06 3.10
C LEU A 83 13.91 5.93 2.35
N THR A 84 13.39 4.72 2.50
CA THR A 84 13.82 3.56 1.71
C THR A 84 12.72 3.20 0.73
N ALA A 85 13.04 3.13 -0.57
CA ALA A 85 12.12 2.62 -1.57
C ALA A 85 12.08 1.09 -1.50
N VAL A 86 10.88 0.53 -1.32
CA VAL A 86 10.65 -0.92 -1.33
C VAL A 86 10.34 -1.42 -2.75
N GLY A 87 9.82 -0.56 -3.62
CA GLY A 87 9.52 -0.86 -5.01
C GLY A 87 8.67 0.20 -5.69
N ALA A 88 8.46 0.03 -6.99
CA ALA A 88 7.63 0.88 -7.82
C ALA A 88 6.43 0.09 -8.34
N TRP A 89 5.25 0.71 -8.32
CA TRP A 89 4.06 0.14 -8.94
C TRP A 89 3.75 0.87 -10.25
N GLU A 90 3.93 0.20 -11.39
CA GLU A 90 3.63 0.75 -12.70
C GLU A 90 2.76 -0.21 -13.50
N ARG A 91 1.65 0.30 -14.07
CA ARG A 91 0.74 -0.45 -14.96
C ARG A 91 0.30 -1.83 -14.43
N GLY A 92 0.12 -1.94 -13.12
CA GLY A 92 -0.33 -3.19 -12.48
C GLY A 92 0.79 -4.16 -12.09
N ARG A 93 2.06 -3.80 -12.32
CA ARG A 93 3.23 -4.57 -11.91
C ARG A 93 3.95 -3.86 -10.77
N PHE A 94 4.32 -4.62 -9.76
CA PHE A 94 5.22 -4.17 -8.70
C PHE A 94 6.64 -4.63 -9.02
N ASP A 95 7.52 -3.67 -9.28
CA ASP A 95 8.93 -3.91 -9.56
C ASP A 95 9.75 -3.54 -8.32
N VAL A 96 10.62 -4.45 -7.88
CA VAL A 96 11.54 -4.22 -6.76
C VAL A 96 12.83 -3.59 -7.32
N PRO A 97 13.41 -2.57 -6.67
CA PRO A 97 14.58 -1.84 -7.18
C PRO A 97 15.85 -2.68 -7.22
#